data_AF-A0A8G2BI18-F1
#
_entry.id   AF-A0A8G2BI18-F1
#
_cell.length_a   1.000
_cell.length_b   1.000
_cell.length_c   1.000
_cell.angle_alpha   90.00
_cell.angle_beta   90.00
_cell.angle_gamma   90.00
#
_symmetry.space_group_name_H-M   'P 1'
#
loop_
_entity.id
_entity.type
_entity.pdbx_description
1 polymer ?
#
loop_
_entity_poly.entity_id
_entity_poly.type
_entity_poly.pdbx_seq_one_letter_code
_entity_poly.pdbx_strand_id
1 'polypeptide(L)'
;MTVKCAKHTLIASVLLTGLTLGAAQAMDHAGVKASGQSVAEGSVTAMEVMAPENGWLVVHRTGADHKPGPVVGYAPLKKGENAHVTALLSEPVKSGEMLMLMVHSEAGGTKTGIFEYTLGAKEDGPIKPDGKLVMTVITAE
;
A
#
# COMPACT_ATOMS: atom_id res chain seq x y z
N MET A 1 -49.13 -64.24 19.64
CA MET A 1 -49.06 -64.51 18.19
C MET A 1 -49.71 -63.36 17.44
N THR A 2 -48.91 -62.49 16.81
CA THR A 2 -49.29 -61.67 15.64
C THR A 2 -48.02 -61.39 14.85
N VAL A 3 -48.07 -61.58 13.53
CA VAL A 3 -46.96 -61.57 12.57
C VAL A 3 -47.01 -60.29 11.73
N LYS A 4 -45.87 -59.95 11.09
CA LYS A 4 -45.64 -59.01 9.96
C LYS A 4 -45.53 -57.52 10.35
N CYS A 5 -44.66 -56.71 9.73
CA CYS A 5 -44.09 -56.78 8.39
C CYS A 5 -42.77 -56.00 8.33
N ALA A 6 -41.73 -56.56 7.71
CA ALA A 6 -40.52 -55.83 7.37
C ALA A 6 -40.81 -54.86 6.21
N LYS A 7 -40.30 -53.63 6.32
CA LYS A 7 -40.13 -52.72 5.18
C LYS A 7 -38.73 -52.12 5.29
N HIS A 8 -37.82 -52.63 4.46
CA HIS A 8 -36.55 -51.98 4.17
C HIS A 8 -36.85 -50.66 3.45
N THR A 9 -36.28 -49.57 3.94
CA THR A 9 -36.16 -48.35 3.14
C THR A 9 -34.70 -47.92 3.23
N LEU A 10 -33.99 -48.21 2.14
CA LEU A 10 -32.70 -47.64 1.79
C LEU A 10 -32.82 -46.11 1.82
N ILE A 11 -32.00 -45.44 2.64
CA ILE A 11 -31.79 -44.00 2.51
C ILE A 11 -30.37 -43.82 2.00
N ALA A 12 -30.30 -43.38 0.75
CA ALA A 12 -29.08 -43.16 -0.02
C ALA A 12 -28.28 -41.98 0.54
N SER A 13 -26.98 -42.19 0.68
CA SER A 13 -25.97 -41.17 0.98
C SER A 13 -25.88 -40.17 -0.17
N VAL A 14 -26.12 -38.89 0.10
CA VAL A 14 -25.70 -37.79 -0.78
C VAL A 14 -24.52 -37.09 -0.11
N LEU A 15 -23.31 -37.41 -0.57
CA LEU A 15 -22.12 -36.60 -0.31
C LEU A 15 -22.21 -35.34 -1.16
N LEU A 16 -22.57 -34.21 -0.53
CA LEU A 16 -22.41 -32.89 -1.13
C LEU A 16 -20.98 -32.41 -0.85
N THR A 17 -20.06 -32.65 -1.79
CA THR A 17 -18.73 -32.04 -1.79
C THR A 17 -18.86 -30.54 -2.01
N GLY A 18 -18.77 -29.76 -0.94
CA GLY A 18 -18.67 -28.31 -1.02
C GLY A 18 -17.32 -27.91 -1.62
N LEU A 19 -17.32 -27.45 -2.87
CA LEU A 19 -16.21 -26.67 -3.42
C LEU A 19 -16.24 -25.30 -2.74
N THR A 20 -15.44 -25.10 -1.70
CA THR A 20 -15.16 -23.75 -1.21
C THR A 20 -14.16 -23.11 -2.17
N LEU A 21 -14.63 -22.32 -3.12
CA LEU A 21 -13.82 -21.28 -3.75
C LEU A 21 -13.53 -20.23 -2.65
N GLY A 22 -12.44 -20.44 -1.92
CA GLY A 22 -11.89 -19.43 -1.00
C GLY A 22 -11.28 -18.31 -1.83
N ALA A 23 -11.90 -17.13 -1.75
CA ALA A 23 -11.44 -15.89 -2.36
C ALA A 23 -9.96 -15.66 -2.07
N ALA A 24 -9.22 -15.21 -3.09
CA ALA A 24 -7.91 -14.59 -2.90
C ALA A 24 -8.08 -13.46 -1.88
N GLN A 25 -7.54 -13.64 -0.67
CA GLN A 25 -7.47 -12.58 0.30
C GLN A 25 -6.50 -11.53 -0.27
N ALA A 26 -7.03 -10.46 -0.88
CA ALA A 26 -6.28 -9.24 -1.05
C ALA A 26 -5.84 -8.83 0.37
N MET A 27 -4.58 -9.07 0.69
CA MET A 27 -4.05 -8.76 1.99
C MET A 27 -4.16 -7.24 2.19
N ASP A 28 -5.02 -6.85 3.13
CA ASP A 28 -5.29 -5.50 3.63
C ASP A 28 -4.05 -4.88 4.34
N HIS A 29 -2.85 -5.14 3.83
CA HIS A 29 -1.61 -4.65 4.39
C HIS A 29 -1.18 -3.41 3.63
N ALA A 30 -1.05 -2.30 4.36
CA ALA A 30 -0.49 -1.07 3.83
C ALA A 30 0.89 -1.33 3.22
N GLY A 31 1.16 -0.73 2.05
CA GLY A 31 2.40 -1.01 1.34
C GLY A 31 2.63 -0.12 0.14
N VAL A 32 3.89 -0.04 -0.29
CA VAL A 32 4.32 0.65 -1.51
C VAL A 32 5.09 -0.33 -2.38
N LYS A 33 4.66 -0.53 -3.62
CA LYS A 33 5.38 -1.32 -4.63
C LYS A 33 6.00 -0.36 -5.65
N ALA A 34 7.33 -0.29 -5.66
CA ALA A 34 8.11 0.45 -6.63
C ALA A 34 9.46 -0.25 -6.83
N SER A 35 10.07 -0.05 -7.99
CA SER A 35 11.39 -0.57 -8.34
C SER A 35 12.31 0.57 -8.80
N GLY A 36 13.59 0.26 -8.97
CA GLY A 36 14.51 1.12 -9.72
C GLY A 36 13.92 1.47 -11.08
N GLN A 37 14.10 2.74 -11.46
CA GLN A 37 13.55 3.31 -12.68
C GLN A 37 14.30 4.59 -13.02
N SER A 38 14.26 4.98 -14.30
CA SER A 38 14.81 6.28 -14.68
C SER A 38 13.91 7.42 -14.20
N VAL A 39 14.54 8.45 -13.66
CA VAL A 39 13.90 9.68 -13.17
C VAL A 39 14.30 10.90 -14.00
N ALA A 40 14.88 10.68 -15.18
CA ALA A 40 15.36 11.75 -16.08
C ALA A 40 14.25 12.75 -16.47
N GLU A 41 13.00 12.28 -16.53
CA GLU A 41 11.81 13.10 -16.80
C GLU A 41 11.27 13.83 -15.56
N GLY A 42 12.03 13.87 -14.45
CA GLY A 42 11.67 14.62 -13.25
C GLY A 42 10.48 14.02 -12.49
N SER A 43 10.29 12.69 -12.55
CA SER A 43 9.22 12.02 -11.81
C SER A 43 9.65 10.62 -11.35
N VAL A 44 8.93 10.10 -10.36
CA VAL A 44 9.05 8.72 -9.89
C VAL A 44 7.67 8.10 -9.76
N THR A 45 7.53 6.84 -10.16
CA THR A 45 6.24 6.14 -10.13
C THR A 45 6.28 4.95 -9.17
N ALA A 46 5.30 4.88 -8.26
CA ALA A 46 4.95 3.66 -7.56
C ALA A 46 3.91 2.88 -8.38
N MET A 47 4.18 1.60 -8.64
CA MET A 47 3.25 0.74 -9.37
C MET A 47 1.94 0.55 -8.61
N GLU A 48 2.03 0.41 -7.29
CA GLU A 48 0.88 0.21 -6.41
C GLU A 48 1.18 0.81 -5.03
N VAL A 49 0.18 1.47 -4.46
CA VAL A 49 0.21 1.96 -3.08
C VAL A 49 -1.10 1.55 -2.40
N MET A 50 -1.02 0.75 -1.35
CA MET A 50 -2.13 0.46 -0.46
C MET A 50 -2.09 1.44 0.71
N ALA A 51 -2.98 2.45 0.68
CA ALA A 51 -3.05 3.50 1.67
C ALA A 51 -4.20 3.25 2.67
N PRO A 52 -3.94 3.19 3.99
CA PRO A 52 -4.99 3.01 5.01
C PRO A 52 -6.03 4.13 5.06
N GLU A 53 -5.65 5.32 4.63
CA GLU A 53 -6.45 6.54 4.62
C GLU A 53 -6.03 7.46 3.46
N ASN A 54 -6.75 8.58 3.28
CA ASN A 54 -6.31 9.61 2.34
C ASN A 54 -5.01 10.24 2.82
N GLY A 55 -4.14 10.56 1.87
CA GLY A 55 -2.78 10.90 2.21
C GLY A 55 -1.93 11.25 1.01
N TRP A 56 -0.64 11.03 1.18
CA TRP A 56 0.37 11.43 0.22
C TRP A 56 1.39 10.32 0.03
N LEU A 57 1.76 10.04 -1.21
CA LEU A 57 3.00 9.35 -1.54
C LEU A 57 4.09 10.42 -1.52
N VAL A 58 4.94 10.39 -0.52
CA VAL A 58 6.02 11.36 -0.35
C VAL A 58 7.35 10.72 -0.75
N VAL A 59 8.12 11.45 -1.54
CA VAL A 59 9.43 11.02 -2.02
C VAL A 59 10.48 11.75 -1.22
N HIS A 60 11.24 11.03 -0.39
CA HIS A 60 12.39 11.55 0.32
C HIS A 60 13.67 11.14 -0.38
N ARG A 61 14.69 12.01 -0.38
CA ARG A 61 16.08 11.52 -0.52
C ARG A 61 16.42 10.66 0.70
N THR A 62 17.20 9.61 0.49
CA THR A 62 17.68 8.77 1.59
C THR A 62 19.11 8.28 1.34
N GLY A 63 19.78 7.90 2.42
CA GLY A 63 21.12 7.31 2.38
C GLY A 63 21.09 5.81 2.72
N ALA A 64 22.28 5.24 2.88
CA ALA A 64 22.44 3.82 3.26
C ALA A 64 21.90 3.49 4.66
N ASP A 65 21.63 4.52 5.48
CA ASP A 65 21.00 4.36 6.79
C ASP A 65 19.47 4.31 6.71
N HIS A 66 18.90 4.44 5.51
CA HIS A 66 17.46 4.42 5.22
C HIS A 66 16.66 5.38 6.12
N LYS A 67 17.24 6.54 6.44
CA LYS A 67 16.49 7.61 7.11
C LYS A 67 15.84 8.54 6.09
N PRO A 68 14.61 9.01 6.33
CA PRO A 68 13.98 10.00 5.46
C PRO A 68 14.75 11.32 5.54
N GLY A 69 15.29 11.77 4.41
CA GLY A 69 15.90 13.08 4.24
C GLY A 69 14.90 14.13 3.77
N PRO A 70 15.37 15.18 3.05
CA PRO A 70 14.49 16.17 2.43
C PRO A 70 13.46 15.54 1.50
N VAL A 71 12.25 16.12 1.48
CA VAL A 71 11.22 15.76 0.50
C VAL A 71 11.58 16.38 -0.83
N VAL A 72 11.52 15.56 -1.88
CA VAL A 72 11.86 15.93 -3.26
C VAL A 72 10.72 15.70 -4.24
N GLY A 73 9.55 15.27 -3.76
CA GLY A 73 8.36 15.08 -4.57
C GLY A 73 7.23 14.50 -3.74
N TYR A 74 5.99 14.64 -4.23
CA TYR A 74 4.82 14.02 -3.62
C TYR A 74 3.68 13.84 -4.62
N ALA A 75 2.73 12.96 -4.29
CA ALA A 75 1.49 12.76 -5.03
C ALA A 75 0.34 12.44 -4.08
N PRO A 76 -0.91 12.86 -4.38
CA PRO A 76 -2.06 12.52 -3.55
C PRO A 76 -2.40 11.03 -3.63
N LEU A 77 -2.85 10.48 -2.51
CA LEU A 77 -3.37 9.12 -2.36
C LEU A 77 -4.79 9.16 -1.85
N LYS A 78 -5.62 8.26 -2.37
CA LYS A 78 -6.91 7.93 -1.78
C LYS A 78 -6.76 6.72 -0.88
N LYS A 79 -7.61 6.63 0.15
CA LYS A 79 -7.76 5.39 0.92
C LYS A 79 -7.99 4.19 0.00
N GLY A 80 -7.29 3.10 0.26
CA GLY A 80 -7.33 1.86 -0.50
C GLY A 80 -6.19 1.75 -1.51
N GLU A 81 -6.46 1.03 -2.60
CA GLU A 81 -5.49 0.77 -3.66
C GLU A 81 -5.35 1.97 -4.60
N ASN A 82 -4.10 2.38 -4.83
CA ASN A 82 -3.74 3.40 -5.82
C ASN A 82 -2.75 2.77 -6.80
N ALA A 83 -3.10 2.71 -8.08
CA ALA A 83 -2.23 2.17 -9.12
C ALA A 83 -1.49 3.29 -9.87
N HIS A 84 -0.24 3.05 -10.24
CA HIS A 84 0.58 3.94 -11.07
C HIS A 84 0.63 5.38 -10.53
N VAL A 85 0.97 5.52 -9.25
CA VAL A 85 1.06 6.82 -8.59
C VAL A 85 2.37 7.49 -8.98
N THR A 86 2.29 8.53 -9.81
CA THR A 86 3.44 9.33 -10.24
C THR A 86 3.58 10.57 -9.36
N ALA A 87 4.71 10.69 -8.68
CA ALA A 87 5.12 11.88 -7.95
C ALA A 87 6.07 12.72 -8.82
N LEU A 88 5.71 14.00 -9.00
CA LEU A 88 6.58 14.96 -9.67
C LEU A 88 7.70 15.38 -8.71
N LEU A 89 8.93 15.37 -9.21
CA LEU A 89 10.09 15.76 -8.45
C LEU A 89 10.24 17.29 -8.48
N SER A 90 10.40 17.91 -7.32
CA SER A 90 10.60 19.35 -7.18
C SER A 90 12.04 19.78 -7.50
N GLU A 91 12.95 18.83 -7.59
CA GLU A 91 14.36 19.07 -7.88
C GLU A 91 14.98 17.88 -8.64
N PRO A 92 16.10 18.10 -9.37
CA PRO A 92 16.77 17.02 -10.08
C PRO A 92 17.27 15.92 -9.15
N VAL A 93 17.13 14.67 -9.60
CA VAL A 93 17.68 13.46 -8.98
C VAL A 93 18.61 12.80 -9.99
N LYS A 94 19.80 12.41 -9.54
CA LYS A 94 20.83 11.75 -10.35
C LYS A 94 20.66 10.24 -10.30
N SER A 95 21.07 9.58 -11.37
CA SER A 95 21.26 8.12 -11.38
C SER A 95 22.15 7.68 -10.21
N GLY A 96 21.77 6.58 -9.57
CA GLY A 96 22.41 6.03 -8.36
C GLY A 96 21.95 6.64 -7.04
N GLU A 97 21.19 7.75 -7.04
CA GLU A 97 20.62 8.29 -5.80
C GLU A 97 19.48 7.39 -5.29
N MET A 98 19.40 7.22 -3.97
CA MET A 98 18.32 6.45 -3.34
C MET A 98 17.16 7.35 -2.95
N LEU A 99 15.96 6.91 -3.33
CA LEU A 99 14.70 7.56 -3.01
C LEU A 99 13.88 6.65 -2.10
N MET A 100 13.33 7.23 -1.05
CA MET A 100 12.38 6.58 -0.16
C MET A 100 10.98 7.07 -0.49
N LEU A 101 10.13 6.17 -0.96
CA LEU A 101 8.72 6.43 -1.21
C LEU A 101 7.96 6.01 0.03
N MET A 102 7.32 6.96 0.70
CA MET A 102 6.69 6.78 2.00
C MET A 102 5.25 7.28 1.97
N VAL A 103 4.35 6.54 2.61
CA VAL A 103 2.96 6.98 2.79
C VAL A 103 2.87 7.93 3.98
N HIS A 104 2.30 9.10 3.73
CA HIS A 104 1.96 10.09 4.74
C HIS A 104 0.45 10.22 4.84
N SER A 105 -0.03 10.56 6.04
CA SER A 105 -1.44 10.87 6.29
C SER A 105 -1.74 12.29 5.82
N GLU A 106 -2.99 12.56 5.41
CA GLU A 106 -3.50 13.93 5.26
C GLU A 106 -4.25 14.40 6.53
N ALA A 107 -4.58 13.48 7.45
CA ALA A 107 -5.40 13.79 8.62
C ALA A 107 -4.68 14.70 9.64
N GLY A 108 -3.35 14.80 9.55
CA GLY A 108 -2.55 15.72 10.35
C GLY A 108 -2.53 17.15 9.82
N GLY A 109 -2.91 17.36 8.56
CA GLY A 109 -2.93 18.67 7.91
C GLY A 109 -4.01 19.58 8.45
N THR A 110 -3.81 20.88 8.28
CA THR A 110 -4.78 21.92 8.62
C THR A 110 -5.76 22.19 7.48
N LYS A 111 -5.39 21.81 6.24
CA LYS A 111 -6.17 22.02 5.03
C LYS A 111 -6.29 20.75 4.20
N THR A 112 -7.51 20.32 3.96
CA THR A 112 -7.80 19.22 3.03
C THR A 112 -7.32 19.56 1.61
N GLY A 113 -6.64 18.61 0.98
CA GLY A 113 -6.10 18.65 -0.37
C GLY A 113 -4.79 19.40 -0.50
N ILE A 114 -4.18 19.85 0.60
CA ILE A 114 -2.92 20.59 0.59
C ILE A 114 -1.89 19.79 1.39
N PHE A 115 -0.78 19.42 0.75
CA PHE A 115 0.31 18.73 1.43
C PHE A 115 1.07 19.70 2.34
N GLU A 116 1.06 19.43 3.64
CA GLU A 116 1.66 20.29 4.66
C GLU A 116 2.74 19.54 5.44
N TYR A 117 3.98 19.49 4.90
CA TYR A 117 5.09 18.78 5.53
C TYR A 117 6.25 19.68 5.95
N THR A 118 6.75 19.44 7.16
CA THR A 118 8.00 19.99 7.70
C THR A 118 8.92 18.86 8.16
N LEU A 119 10.24 19.10 8.21
CA LEU A 119 11.16 18.08 8.74
C LEU A 119 10.87 17.87 10.24
N GLY A 120 10.35 16.67 10.58
CA GLY A 120 9.90 16.33 11.93
C GLY A 120 8.41 16.54 12.19
N ALA A 121 7.61 16.63 11.12
CA ALA A 121 6.24 17.16 11.16
C ALA A 121 5.30 16.49 12.17
N LYS A 122 4.43 17.35 12.70
CA LYS A 122 3.23 17.03 13.46
C LYS A 122 2.00 16.96 12.53
N GLU A 123 2.08 17.64 11.39
CA GLU A 123 1.12 17.75 10.30
C GLU A 123 1.55 16.90 9.08
N ASP A 124 0.61 16.32 8.34
CA ASP A 124 0.82 15.36 7.23
C ASP A 124 2.02 14.41 7.38
N GLY A 125 2.18 13.85 8.57
CA GLY A 125 3.30 12.99 8.93
C GLY A 125 3.18 11.56 8.38
N PRO A 126 4.26 10.76 8.48
CA PRO A 126 4.25 9.36 8.07
C PRO A 126 3.19 8.55 8.82
N ILE A 127 2.47 7.70 8.10
CA ILE A 127 1.61 6.71 8.74
C ILE A 127 2.46 5.63 9.40
N LYS A 128 2.00 5.14 10.55
CA LYS A 128 2.66 4.06 11.29
C LYS A 128 1.68 2.98 11.77
N PRO A 129 1.04 2.22 10.86
CA PRO A 129 0.31 1.02 11.25
C PRO A 129 1.24 0.11 12.05
N ASP A 130 0.79 -0.32 13.24
CA ASP A 130 1.57 -1.14 14.17
C ASP A 130 2.95 -0.56 14.54
N GLY A 131 3.10 0.77 14.48
CA GLY A 131 4.35 1.47 14.77
C GLY A 131 5.40 1.40 13.66
N LYS A 132 5.07 0.87 12.48
CA LYS A 132 6.00 0.70 11.35
C LYS A 132 5.69 1.65 10.20
N LEU A 133 6.73 2.23 9.61
CA LEU A 133 6.60 3.06 8.41
C LEU A 133 6.11 2.22 7.23
N VAL A 134 5.22 2.80 6.43
CA VAL A 134 4.78 2.23 5.16
C VAL A 134 5.59 2.88 4.05
N MET A 135 6.62 2.18 3.58
CA MET A 135 7.58 2.72 2.63
C MET A 135 8.25 1.64 1.79
N THR A 136 8.90 2.09 0.71
CA THR A 136 9.92 1.31 -0.02
C THR A 136 11.07 2.23 -0.40
N VAL A 137 12.23 1.66 -0.68
CA VAL A 137 13.40 2.38 -1.18
C VAL A 137 13.73 1.89 -2.58
N ILE A 138 13.97 2.82 -3.48
CA ILE A 138 14.43 2.54 -4.84
C ILE A 138 15.75 3.26 -5.11
N THR A 139 16.47 2.81 -6.13
CA THR A 139 17.62 3.53 -6.68
C THR A 139 17.19 4.13 -8.02
N ALA A 140 17.46 5.42 -8.23
CA ALA A 140 17.24 6.08 -9.51
C ALA A 140 18.21 5.54 -10.56
N GLU A 141 17.74 5.35 -11.80
CA GLU A 141 18.52 4.80 -12.93
C GLU A 141 18.86 5.84 -14.00
#